data_AF-A0A0C3N6P1-F1
#
_entry.id   AF-A0A0C3N6P1-F1
#
_cell.length_a   1.000
_cell.length_b   1.000
_cell.length_c   1.000
_cell.angle_alpha   90.00
_cell.angle_beta   90.00
_cell.angle_gamma   90.00
#
_symmetry.space_group_name_H-M   'P 1'
#
loop_
_entity.id
_entity.type
_entity.pdbx_description
1 polymer ?
#
loop_
_entity_poly.entity_id
_entity_poly.type
_entity_poly.pdbx_seq_one_letter_code
_entity_poly.pdbx_strand_id
1 'polypeptide(L)'
;MTSPNPPIREFPLFANTDLLQLVLEHCDMKDLLTFAATSSTNAEHVWWYLKHQLDATCTPFFPSTEHLTNILSACDAIVSGSAALRMVLPTNACNWQSSDLDIYIAHYNHAQLYTLLDKHHYKIVCNGEFNVESYSTSCIS
;
A
#
# COMPACT_ATOMS: atom_id res chain seq x y z
N MET A 1 -22.09 43.80 0.72
CA MET A 1 -21.82 43.08 -0.55
C MET A 1 -20.82 41.99 -0.25
N THR A 2 -21.31 40.77 -0.02
CA THR A 2 -20.47 39.58 0.21
C THR A 2 -20.07 39.02 -1.15
N SER A 3 -18.77 38.99 -1.42
CA SER A 3 -18.23 38.33 -2.62
C SER A 3 -18.62 36.84 -2.58
N PRO A 4 -19.15 36.25 -3.66
CA PRO A 4 -19.33 34.81 -3.71
C PRO A 4 -17.94 34.17 -3.70
N ASN A 5 -17.76 33.12 -2.87
CA ASN A 5 -16.58 32.27 -2.93
C ASN A 5 -16.44 31.76 -4.37
N PRO A 6 -15.22 31.78 -4.96
CA PRO A 6 -15.02 31.21 -6.28
C PRO A 6 -15.43 29.72 -6.22
N PRO A 7 -16.17 29.22 -7.23
CA PRO A 7 -16.47 27.81 -7.29
C PRO A 7 -15.14 27.06 -7.36
N ILE A 8 -14.95 26.08 -6.46
CA ILE A 8 -13.86 25.12 -6.55
C ILE A 8 -14.05 24.42 -7.90
N ARG A 9 -13.31 24.86 -8.93
CA ARG A 9 -13.34 24.27 -10.26
C ARG A 9 -12.44 23.06 -10.22
N GLU A 10 -12.97 21.97 -9.70
CA GLU A 10 -12.38 20.67 -9.92
C GLU A 10 -12.46 20.36 -11.42
N PHE A 11 -11.36 19.86 -11.99
CA PHE A 11 -11.36 19.49 -13.39
C PHE A 11 -12.38 18.36 -13.59
N PRO A 12 -13.26 18.39 -14.62
CA PRO A 12 -14.35 17.41 -14.77
C PRO A 12 -13.89 15.95 -14.79
N LEU A 13 -12.63 15.71 -15.18
CA LEU A 13 -11.99 14.39 -15.17
C LEU A 13 -11.86 13.81 -13.74
N PHE A 14 -11.65 14.66 -12.73
CA PHE A 14 -11.47 14.25 -11.33
C PHE A 14 -12.78 14.05 -10.59
N ALA A 15 -13.91 14.54 -11.15
CA ALA A 15 -15.24 14.30 -10.61
C ALA A 15 -15.79 12.89 -10.96
N ASN A 16 -15.14 12.16 -11.86
CA ASN A 16 -15.50 10.79 -12.23
C ASN A 16 -14.46 9.83 -11.66
N THR A 17 -14.84 9.07 -10.63
CA THR A 17 -13.97 8.13 -9.91
C THR A 17 -13.42 7.02 -10.81
N ASP A 18 -14.20 6.53 -11.76
CA ASP A 18 -13.79 5.42 -12.64
C ASP A 18 -12.73 5.87 -13.64
N LEU A 19 -12.90 7.06 -14.23
CA LEU A 19 -11.92 7.66 -15.12
C LEU A 19 -10.65 8.04 -14.37
N LEU A 20 -10.80 8.58 -13.16
CA LEU A 20 -9.66 8.92 -12.32
C LEU A 20 -8.85 7.68 -11.96
N GLN A 21 -9.51 6.60 -11.53
CA GLN A 21 -8.85 5.32 -11.28
C GLN A 21 -8.06 4.84 -12.49
N LEU A 22 -8.68 4.83 -13.69
CA LEU A 22 -8.02 4.40 -14.92
C LEU A 22 -6.74 5.21 -15.23
N VAL A 23 -6.77 6.52 -14.98
CA VAL A 23 -5.58 7.38 -15.15
C VAL A 23 -4.51 7.01 -14.14
N LEU A 24 -4.87 6.89 -12.85
CA LEU A 24 -3.92 6.55 -11.78
C LEU A 24 -3.29 5.17 -11.97
N GLU A 25 -4.01 4.21 -12.55
CA GLU A 25 -3.50 2.88 -12.92
C GLU A 25 -2.35 2.91 -13.94
N HIS A 26 -2.21 4.00 -14.71
CA HIS A 26 -1.14 4.18 -15.69
C HIS A 26 -0.02 5.10 -15.19
N CYS A 27 -0.17 5.70 -14.01
CA CYS A 27 0.82 6.55 -13.38
C CYS A 27 1.85 5.71 -12.63
N ASP A 28 3.12 6.12 -12.68
CA ASP A 28 4.13 5.59 -11.76
C ASP A 28 4.05 6.30 -10.39
N MET A 29 4.80 5.81 -9.40
CA MET A 29 4.81 6.42 -8.06
C MET A 29 5.21 7.90 -8.09
N LYS A 30 6.08 8.33 -9.00
CA LYS A 30 6.51 9.73 -9.11
C LYS A 30 5.38 10.61 -9.63
N ASP A 31 4.64 10.13 -10.63
CA ASP A 31 3.46 10.82 -11.17
C ASP A 31 2.38 10.97 -10.08
N LEU A 32 2.11 9.90 -9.33
CA LEU A 32 1.15 9.90 -8.22
C LEU A 32 1.54 10.91 -7.13
N LEU A 33 2.80 10.94 -6.72
CA LEU A 33 3.30 11.89 -5.72
C LEU A 33 3.24 13.34 -6.24
N THR A 34 3.57 13.55 -7.51
CA THR A 34 3.49 14.87 -8.14
C THR A 34 2.04 15.35 -8.18
N PHE A 35 1.10 14.48 -8.54
CA PHE A 35 -0.32 14.77 -8.56
C PHE A 35 -0.86 15.06 -7.15
N ALA A 36 -0.52 14.24 -6.16
CA ALA A 36 -0.89 14.46 -4.75
C ALA A 36 -0.39 15.80 -4.22
N ALA A 37 0.81 16.24 -4.62
CA ALA A 37 1.39 17.50 -4.17
C ALA A 37 0.67 18.75 -4.72
N THR A 38 -0.20 18.61 -5.73
CA THR A 38 -0.89 19.76 -6.34
C THR A 38 -2.07 20.28 -5.51
N SER A 39 -2.71 19.43 -4.69
CA SER A 39 -3.80 19.83 -3.79
C SER A 39 -4.12 18.74 -2.76
N SER A 40 -4.77 19.13 -1.66
CA SER A 40 -5.25 18.17 -0.65
C SER A 40 -6.27 17.17 -1.23
N THR A 41 -7.14 17.62 -2.13
CA THR A 41 -8.12 16.76 -2.79
C THR A 41 -7.45 15.71 -3.67
N ASN A 42 -6.40 16.08 -4.41
CA ASN A 42 -5.64 15.12 -5.20
C ASN A 42 -4.84 14.14 -4.32
N ALA A 43 -4.36 14.60 -3.17
CA ALA A 43 -3.75 13.70 -2.18
C ALA A 43 -4.75 12.67 -1.65
N GLU A 44 -6.00 13.05 -1.38
CA GLU A 44 -7.07 12.12 -0.99
C GLU A 44 -7.38 11.10 -2.10
N HIS A 45 -7.42 11.53 -3.37
CA HIS A 45 -7.60 10.63 -4.51
C HIS A 45 -6.48 9.61 -4.65
N VAL A 46 -5.23 10.05 -4.52
CA VAL A 46 -4.06 9.14 -4.57
C VAL A 46 -4.09 8.19 -3.38
N TRP A 47 -4.41 8.67 -2.18
CA TRP A 47 -4.53 7.83 -1.00
C TRP A 47 -5.61 6.75 -1.17
N TRP A 48 -6.78 7.14 -1.69
CA TRP A 48 -7.87 6.21 -1.99
C TRP A 48 -7.42 5.14 -3.00
N TYR A 49 -6.72 5.55 -4.06
CA TYR A 49 -6.20 4.63 -5.08
C TYR A 49 -5.17 3.65 -4.50
N LEU A 50 -4.20 4.14 -3.72
CA LEU A 50 -3.19 3.27 -3.09
C LEU A 50 -3.80 2.29 -2.09
N LYS A 51 -4.82 2.73 -1.35
CA LYS A 51 -5.60 1.84 -0.48
C LYS A 51 -6.34 0.78 -1.28
N HIS A 52 -6.95 1.14 -2.40
CA HIS A 52 -7.60 0.17 -3.30
C HIS A 52 -6.60 -0.85 -3.87
N GLN A 53 -5.38 -0.42 -4.24
CA GLN A 53 -4.34 -1.34 -4.70
C GLN A 53 -3.86 -2.29 -3.59
N LEU A 54 -3.72 -1.79 -2.36
CA LEU A 54 -3.43 -2.62 -1.19
C LEU A 54 -4.53 -3.67 -0.98
N ASP A 55 -5.80 -3.26 -1.05
CA ASP A 55 -6.96 -4.14 -0.94
C ASP A 55 -6.92 -5.24 -2.00
N ALA A 56 -6.81 -4.88 -3.27
CA ALA A 56 -6.78 -5.81 -4.39
C ALA A 56 -5.60 -6.81 -4.29
N THR A 57 -4.43 -6.33 -3.84
CA THR A 57 -3.22 -7.17 -3.73
C THR A 57 -3.28 -8.11 -2.53
N CYS A 58 -3.88 -7.69 -1.41
CA CYS A 58 -3.78 -8.40 -0.14
C CYS A 58 -5.00 -9.26 0.22
N THR A 59 -6.17 -8.99 -0.36
CA THR A 59 -7.40 -9.78 -0.13
C THR A 59 -7.25 -11.29 -0.40
N PRO A 60 -6.41 -11.74 -1.37
CA PRO A 60 -6.14 -13.17 -1.51
C PRO A 60 -5.45 -13.81 -0.29
N PHE A 61 -4.74 -13.02 0.52
CA PHE A 61 -3.92 -13.49 1.63
C PHE A 61 -4.53 -13.21 3.01
N PHE A 62 -5.29 -12.13 3.14
CA PHE A 62 -5.96 -11.71 4.38
C PHE A 62 -7.45 -11.44 4.15
N PRO A 63 -8.32 -11.77 5.13
CA PRO A 63 -9.77 -11.55 5.01
C PRO A 63 -10.17 -10.08 4.78
N SER A 64 -9.34 -9.15 5.27
CA SER A 64 -9.47 -7.72 5.01
C SER A 64 -8.10 -7.06 5.09
N THR A 65 -7.94 -5.90 4.45
CA THR A 65 -6.73 -5.10 4.61
C THR A 65 -6.58 -4.48 5.98
N GLU A 66 -7.68 -4.24 6.69
CA GLU A 66 -7.62 -3.84 8.10
C GLU A 66 -6.87 -4.89 8.93
N HIS A 67 -7.09 -6.19 8.66
CA HIS A 67 -6.33 -7.24 9.34
C HIS A 67 -4.83 -7.14 9.04
N LEU A 68 -4.47 -6.98 7.76
CA LEU A 68 -3.07 -6.85 7.36
C LEU A 68 -2.44 -5.58 7.95
N THR A 69 -3.07 -4.41 7.81
CA THR A 69 -2.51 -3.14 8.30
C THR A 69 -2.35 -3.13 9.81
N ASN A 70 -3.25 -3.79 10.56
CA ASN A 70 -3.10 -3.99 12.00
C ASN A 70 -1.87 -4.84 12.33
N ILE A 71 -1.62 -5.94 11.60
CA ILE A 71 -0.42 -6.77 11.79
C ILE A 71 0.84 -5.99 11.44
N LEU A 72 0.84 -5.32 10.28
CA LEU A 72 1.98 -4.52 9.79
C LEU A 72 2.33 -3.40 10.78
N SER A 73 1.33 -2.63 11.22
CA SER A 73 1.52 -1.54 12.17
C SER A 73 1.93 -2.03 13.55
N ALA A 74 1.43 -3.18 14.02
CA ALA A 74 1.80 -3.70 15.32
C ALA A 74 3.25 -4.20 15.34
N CYS A 75 3.77 -4.65 14.20
CA CYS A 75 5.07 -5.31 14.09
C CYS A 75 6.17 -4.45 13.44
N ASP A 76 5.92 -3.16 13.17
CA ASP A 76 6.77 -2.32 12.32
C ASP A 76 7.19 -3.02 11.02
N ALA A 77 6.23 -3.70 10.38
CA ALA A 77 6.47 -4.52 9.21
C ALA A 77 5.98 -3.84 7.93
N ILE A 78 6.61 -4.18 6.81
CA ILE A 78 6.26 -3.65 5.48
C ILE A 78 6.00 -4.79 4.51
N VAL A 79 5.07 -4.57 3.57
CA VAL A 79 4.92 -5.46 2.41
C VAL A 79 6.17 -5.35 1.55
N SER A 80 6.65 -6.49 1.05
CA SER A 80 7.87 -6.58 0.24
C SER A 80 7.61 -7.45 -0.99
N GLY A 81 8.69 -7.73 -1.72
CA GLY A 81 8.70 -8.67 -2.84
C GLY A 81 7.78 -8.27 -3.97
N SER A 82 7.21 -9.28 -4.61
CA SER A 82 6.37 -9.08 -5.79
C SER A 82 5.09 -8.31 -5.43
N ALA A 83 4.43 -8.61 -4.32
CA ALA A 83 3.25 -7.86 -3.86
C ALA A 83 3.51 -6.35 -3.70
N ALA A 84 4.63 -5.95 -3.10
CA ALA A 84 4.98 -4.54 -2.97
C ALA A 84 5.22 -3.87 -4.33
N LEU A 85 5.91 -4.55 -5.24
CA LEU A 85 6.13 -4.06 -6.59
C LEU A 85 4.82 -3.85 -7.34
N ARG A 86 3.84 -4.75 -7.18
CA ARG A 86 2.52 -4.63 -7.81
C ARG A 86 1.78 -3.37 -7.35
N MET A 87 1.96 -2.96 -6.09
CA MET A 87 1.29 -1.77 -5.54
C MET A 87 1.85 -0.44 -6.08
N VAL A 88 3.11 -0.43 -6.52
CA VAL A 88 3.81 0.81 -6.93
C VAL A 88 4.06 0.91 -8.43
N LEU A 89 4.00 -0.22 -9.15
CA LEU A 89 4.16 -0.25 -10.59
C LEU A 89 2.82 0.03 -11.28
N PRO A 90 2.84 0.75 -12.41
CA PRO A 90 1.65 0.92 -13.21
C PRO A 90 1.10 -0.43 -13.69
N THR A 91 -0.23 -0.53 -13.85
CA THR A 91 -0.91 -1.78 -14.21
C THR A 91 -0.38 -2.39 -15.51
N ASN A 92 0.03 -1.56 -16.48
CA ASN A 92 0.58 -2.01 -17.75
C ASN A 92 1.96 -2.72 -17.63
N ALA A 93 2.66 -2.55 -16.50
CA ALA A 93 3.93 -3.20 -16.20
C ALA A 93 3.77 -4.51 -15.39
N CYS A 94 2.55 -4.83 -14.94
CA CYS A 94 2.24 -5.96 -14.08
C CYS A 94 1.35 -7.00 -14.78
N ASN A 95 1.93 -7.76 -15.71
CA ASN A 95 1.24 -8.88 -16.39
C ASN A 95 1.31 -10.23 -15.62
N TRP A 96 1.94 -10.25 -14.45
CA TRP A 96 2.07 -11.42 -13.57
C TRP A 96 1.10 -11.30 -12.39
N GLN A 97 0.82 -12.40 -11.68
CA GLN A 97 0.07 -12.40 -10.41
C GLN A 97 1.00 -12.76 -9.25
N SER A 98 0.78 -12.17 -8.08
CA SER A 98 1.49 -12.53 -6.86
C SER A 98 0.94 -13.87 -6.35
N SER A 99 1.78 -14.90 -6.29
CA SER A 99 1.40 -16.20 -5.70
C SER A 99 1.49 -16.21 -4.17
N ASP A 100 2.29 -15.30 -3.63
CA ASP A 100 2.63 -15.14 -2.23
C ASP A 100 2.60 -13.66 -1.83
N LEU A 101 2.67 -13.43 -0.51
CA LEU A 101 2.84 -12.11 0.09
C LEU A 101 4.09 -12.15 0.95
N ASP A 102 5.11 -11.39 0.54
CA ASP A 102 6.30 -11.21 1.34
C ASP A 102 6.11 -10.06 2.32
N ILE A 103 6.44 -10.29 3.59
CA ILE A 103 6.42 -9.27 4.64
C ILE A 103 7.82 -9.19 5.24
N TYR A 104 8.39 -8.00 5.24
CA TYR A 104 9.65 -7.71 5.93
C TYR A 104 9.35 -7.18 7.33
N ILE A 105 10.05 -7.71 8.33
CA ILE A 105 9.85 -7.37 9.74
C ILE A 105 11.19 -7.20 10.44
N ALA A 106 11.27 -6.26 11.38
CA ALA A 106 12.42 -6.14 12.25
C ALA A 106 12.56 -7.36 13.16
N HIS A 107 13.78 -7.89 13.31
CA HIS A 107 14.03 -9.14 14.06
C HIS A 107 13.44 -9.12 15.49
N TYR A 108 13.49 -7.99 16.19
CA TYR A 108 12.96 -7.87 17.55
C TYR A 108 11.42 -7.97 17.64
N ASN A 109 10.69 -7.74 16.54
CA ASN A 109 9.23 -7.84 16.47
C ASN A 109 8.74 -9.23 16.00
N HIS A 110 9.65 -10.16 15.68
CA HIS A 110 9.30 -11.47 15.13
C HIS A 110 8.33 -12.28 16.02
N ALA A 111 8.55 -12.28 17.34
CA ALA A 111 7.67 -12.98 18.28
C ALA A 111 6.23 -12.43 18.30
N GLN A 112 6.10 -11.11 18.11
CA GLN A 112 4.81 -10.45 18.05
C GLN A 112 4.04 -10.83 16.78
N LEU A 113 4.73 -10.88 15.63
CA LEU A 113 4.15 -11.35 14.38
C LEU A 113 3.61 -12.78 14.52
N TYR A 114 4.38 -13.68 15.13
CA TYR A 114 3.94 -15.06 15.37
C TYR A 114 2.68 -15.12 16.21
N THR A 115 2.63 -14.34 17.29
CA THR A 115 1.45 -14.27 18.17
C THR A 115 0.22 -13.77 17.42
N LEU A 116 0.38 -12.76 16.57
CA LEU A 116 -0.74 -12.22 15.78
C LEU A 116 -1.19 -13.19 14.69
N LEU A 117 -0.27 -13.82 13.96
CA LEU A 117 -0.59 -14.81 12.94
C LEU A 117 -1.32 -16.01 13.54
N ASP A 118 -0.86 -16.54 14.68
CA ASP A 118 -1.51 -17.64 15.39
C ASP A 118 -2.94 -17.26 15.86
N LYS A 119 -3.10 -16.05 16.40
CA LYS A 119 -4.42 -15.50 16.78
C LYS A 119 -5.39 -15.45 15.59
N HIS A 120 -4.88 -15.25 14.38
CA HIS A 120 -5.66 -15.25 13.14
C HIS A 120 -5.69 -16.62 12.43
N HIS A 121 -5.27 -17.69 13.12
CA HIS A 121 -5.30 -19.07 12.64
C HIS A 121 -4.39 -19.36 11.43
N TYR A 122 -3.40 -18.51 11.18
CA TYR A 122 -2.34 -18.81 10.22
C TYR A 122 -1.41 -19.87 10.81
N LYS A 123 -0.99 -20.82 9.97
CA LYS A 123 -0.09 -21.91 10.35
C LYS A 123 1.29 -21.68 9.74
N ILE A 124 2.32 -21.90 10.54
CA ILE A 124 3.69 -21.91 10.07
C ILE A 124 3.92 -23.22 9.31
N VAL A 125 4.19 -23.12 8.00
CA VAL A 125 4.46 -24.27 7.13
C VAL A 125 5.95 -24.64 7.18
N CYS A 126 6.82 -23.65 7.25
CA CYS A 126 8.27 -23.80 7.34
C CYS A 126 8.84 -22.68 8.21
N ASN A 127 9.84 -22.99 9.04
CA ASN A 127 10.57 -21.99 9.82
C ASN A 127 12.00 -21.93 9.29
N GLY A 128 12.30 -20.91 8.49
CA GLY A 128 13.63 -20.68 7.91
C GLY A 128 14.61 -20.09 8.92
N GLU A 129 15.90 -20.08 8.58
CA GLU A 129 16.90 -19.36 9.37
C GLU A 129 16.69 -17.84 9.24
N PHE A 130 16.95 -17.12 10.33
CA PHE A 130 16.95 -15.66 10.30
C PHE A 130 18.10 -15.16 9.44
N ASN A 131 17.80 -14.31 8.46
CA ASN A 131 18.84 -13.55 7.81
C ASN A 131 19.26 -12.41 8.75
N VAL A 132 20.29 -12.66 9.56
CA VAL A 132 20.85 -11.69 10.53
C VAL A 132 21.81 -10.70 9.86
N GLU A 133 21.93 -10.71 8.52
CA GLU A 133 22.63 -9.61 7.85
C GLU A 133 21.90 -8.31 8.16
N SER A 134 22.58 -7.48 8.94
CA SER A 134 22.13 -6.18 9.40
C SER A 134 21.80 -5.31 8.20
N TYR A 135 20.54 -5.33 7.77
CA TYR A 135 19.95 -4.22 7.05
C TYR A 135 20.18 -3.00 7.94
N SER A 136 21.18 -2.21 7.57
CA SER A 136 21.49 -0.97 8.26
C SER A 136 20.22 -0.17 8.28
N THR A 137 19.81 0.30 9.46
CA THR A 137 18.66 1.20 9.60
C THR A 137 18.92 2.42 8.73
N SER A 138 18.31 2.45 7.54
CA SER A 138 18.31 3.63 6.70
C SER A 138 17.42 4.66 7.37
N CYS A 139 18.03 5.57 8.13
CA CYS A 139 17.34 6.78 8.55
C CYS A 139 17.18 7.67 7.33
N ILE A 140 15.94 7.96 6.94
CA ILE A 140 15.66 9.09 6.04
C ILE A 140 15.74 10.33 6.92
N SER A 141 16.82 11.11 6.75
CA SER A 141 17.03 12.42 7.38
C SER A 141 16.42 13.53 6.54
#